data_AF-A0A3B7L292-F1
#
_entry.id   AF-A0A3B7L292-F1
#
_cell.length_a   1.000
_cell.length_b   1.000
_cell.length_c   1.000
_cell.angle_alpha   90.00
_cell.angle_beta   90.00
_cell.angle_gamma   90.00
#
_symmetry.space_group_name_H-M   'P 1'
#
loop_
_entity.id
_entity.type
_entity.pdbx_description
1 polymer ?
#
loop_
_entity_poly.entity_id
_entity_poly.type
_entity_poly.pdbx_seq_one_letter_code
_entity_poly.pdbx_strand_id
1 'polypeptide(L)'
;MTLLRRWWAPSHPAQLLLGLTLWSLWFVALYGGLSVACALAPPRPGQGALTAINGGLALLTLATLGLLAWLAWRGMKAGRGGVGGSRFIALTGAGLHLFSAAGVAFVGLPIVALPPCL
;
A
#
# COMPACT_ATOMS: atom_id res chain seq x y z
N MET A 1 -24.92 -8.71 -9.50
CA MET A 1 -23.96 -8.70 -8.36
C MET A 1 -22.72 -9.59 -8.63
N THR A 2 -22.16 -9.60 -9.85
CA THR A 2 -21.41 -10.79 -10.34
C THR A 2 -20.11 -10.51 -11.12
N LEU A 3 -19.78 -9.26 -11.45
CA LEU A 3 -18.51 -8.92 -12.12
C LEU A 3 -17.45 -8.43 -11.12
N LEU A 4 -17.77 -7.44 -10.28
CA LEU A 4 -16.81 -6.88 -9.32
C LEU A 4 -16.21 -7.93 -8.37
N ARG A 5 -17.02 -8.92 -7.95
CA ARG A 5 -16.58 -9.99 -7.04
C ARG A 5 -15.58 -10.97 -7.68
N ARG A 6 -15.59 -11.12 -9.02
CA ARG A 6 -14.62 -11.96 -9.76
C ARG A 6 -13.25 -11.31 -9.82
N TRP A 7 -13.17 -9.99 -9.92
CA TRP A 7 -11.90 -9.27 -10.03
C TRP A 7 -11.08 -9.32 -8.73
N TRP A 8 -11.79 -9.46 -7.60
CA TRP A 8 -11.24 -9.63 -6.26
C TRP A 8 -11.00 -11.09 -5.86
N ALA A 9 -11.21 -12.03 -6.79
CA ALA A 9 -10.85 -13.42 -6.57
C ALA A 9 -9.31 -13.56 -6.56
N PRO A 10 -8.72 -14.29 -5.60
CA PRO A 10 -7.26 -14.41 -5.48
C PRO A 10 -6.57 -15.02 -6.71
N SER A 11 -7.29 -15.81 -7.50
CA SER A 11 -6.83 -16.44 -8.74
C SER A 11 -7.13 -15.63 -10.01
N HIS A 12 -7.68 -14.42 -9.88
CA HIS A 12 -7.94 -13.55 -11.02
C HIS A 12 -6.65 -12.87 -11.49
N PRO A 13 -6.36 -12.80 -12.80
CA PRO A 13 -5.10 -12.24 -13.32
C PRO A 13 -4.89 -10.77 -12.92
N ALA A 14 -5.96 -10.03 -12.62
CA ALA A 14 -5.88 -8.66 -12.09
C ALA A 14 -5.04 -8.55 -10.80
N GLN A 15 -4.93 -9.62 -10.01
CA GLN A 15 -4.09 -9.64 -8.80
C GLN A 15 -2.60 -9.42 -9.11
N LEU A 16 -2.16 -9.71 -10.35
CA LEU A 16 -0.78 -9.47 -10.80
C LEU A 16 -0.47 -7.98 -10.97
N LEU A 17 -1.48 -7.15 -11.24
CA LEU A 17 -1.28 -5.71 -11.42
C LEU A 17 -1.69 -4.93 -10.17
N LEU A 18 -2.66 -5.44 -9.42
CA LEU A 18 -3.29 -4.73 -8.30
C LEU A 18 -2.30 -4.27 -7.23
N GLY A 19 -1.31 -5.09 -6.88
CA GLY A 19 -0.31 -4.72 -5.87
C GLY A 19 0.48 -3.47 -6.26
N LEU A 20 1.01 -3.48 -7.49
CA LEU A 20 1.79 -2.36 -8.02
C LEU A 20 0.91 -1.12 -8.21
N THR A 21 -0.32 -1.27 -8.69
CA THR A 21 -1.27 -0.16 -8.83
C THR A 21 -1.59 0.48 -7.48
N LEU A 22 -1.87 -0.33 -6.45
CA LEU A 22 -2.13 0.19 -5.10
C LEU A 22 -0.91 0.93 -4.54
N TRP A 23 0.29 0.38 -4.72
CA TRP A 23 1.53 1.04 -4.34
C TRP A 23 1.72 2.38 -5.06
N SER A 24 1.51 2.43 -6.38
CA SER A 24 1.63 3.67 -7.15
C SER A 24 0.62 4.73 -6.74
N LEU A 25 -0.64 4.35 -6.52
CA LEU A 25 -1.67 5.26 -6.04
C LEU A 25 -1.34 5.83 -4.66
N TRP A 26 -0.88 4.95 -3.75
CA TRP A 26 -0.42 5.36 -2.44
C TRP A 26 0.77 6.31 -2.52
N PHE A 27 1.76 6.02 -3.38
CA PHE A 27 2.94 6.86 -3.57
C PHE A 27 2.57 8.28 -4.02
N VAL A 28 1.70 8.38 -5.03
CA VAL A 28 1.19 9.67 -5.52
C VAL A 28 0.42 10.41 -4.42
N ALA A 29 -0.46 9.71 -3.70
CA ALA A 29 -1.23 10.31 -2.62
C ALA A 29 -0.35 10.81 -1.46
N LEU A 30 0.70 10.06 -1.12
CA LEU A 30 1.63 10.41 -0.05
C LEU A 30 2.44 11.67 -0.41
N TYR A 31 3.13 11.66 -1.54
CA TYR A 31 3.98 12.79 -1.92
C TYR A 31 3.16 14.01 -2.32
N GLY A 32 2.09 13.81 -3.09
CA GLY A 32 1.18 14.89 -3.46
C GLY A 32 0.47 15.49 -2.23
N GLY A 33 -0.01 14.63 -1.32
CA GLY A 33 -0.64 15.07 -0.07
C GLY A 33 0.33 15.82 0.83
N LEU A 34 1.58 15.36 0.94
CA LEU A 34 2.64 16.04 1.68
C LEU A 34 2.91 17.43 1.09
N SER A 35 3.09 17.55 -0.23
CA SER A 35 3.33 18.85 -0.89
C SER A 35 2.19 19.84 -0.66
N VAL A 36 0.94 19.39 -0.81
CA VAL A 36 -0.24 20.24 -0.59
C VAL A 36 -0.38 20.65 0.88
N ALA A 37 -0.19 19.70 1.81
CA ALA A 37 -0.29 19.98 3.25
C ALA A 37 0.79 20.98 3.72
N CYS A 38 2.03 20.82 3.24
CA CYS A 38 3.11 21.77 3.55
C CYS A 38 2.86 23.16 2.96
N ALA A 39 2.26 23.27 1.78
CA ALA A 39 1.94 24.56 1.16
C ALA A 39 0.80 25.31 1.88
N LEU A 40 -0.22 24.58 2.35
CA LEU A 40 -1.43 25.18 2.94
C LEU A 40 -1.32 25.40 4.45
N ALA A 41 -0.65 24.49 5.17
CA ALA A 41 -0.59 24.49 6.62
C ALA A 41 0.78 23.99 7.12
N PRO A 42 1.87 24.74 6.85
CA PRO A 42 3.19 24.36 7.30
C PRO A 42 3.23 24.26 8.84
N PRO A 43 3.88 23.21 9.40
CA PRO A 43 4.07 23.09 10.84
C PRO A 43 4.98 24.20 11.36
N ARG A 44 4.96 24.45 12.67
CA ARG A 44 5.81 25.49 13.27
C ARG A 44 7.29 25.14 13.08
N PRO A 45 8.18 26.13 12.85
CA PRO A 45 9.62 25.89 12.78
C PRO A 45 10.12 25.16 14.03
N GLY A 46 10.85 24.06 13.85
CA GLY A 46 11.36 23.22 14.95
C GLY A 46 10.38 22.17 15.49
N GLN A 47 9.14 22.13 14.99
CA GLN A 47 8.22 21.03 15.26
C GLN A 47 8.76 19.77 14.56
N GLY A 48 9.24 18.80 15.34
CA GLY A 48 9.82 17.55 14.84
C GLY A 48 8.81 16.63 14.13
N ALA A 49 9.06 15.33 14.11
CA ALA A 49 8.25 14.39 13.33
C ALA A 49 6.79 14.21 13.83
N LEU A 50 6.45 14.62 15.06
CA LEU A 50 5.10 14.47 15.61
C LEU A 50 4.20 15.65 15.19
N THR A 51 3.67 15.56 13.97
CA THR A 51 2.71 16.51 13.41
C THR A 51 1.43 15.82 12.96
N ALA A 52 0.34 16.57 12.80
CA ALA A 52 -0.91 16.04 12.23
C ALA A 52 -0.70 15.56 10.78
N ILE A 53 0.22 16.20 10.03
CA ILE A 53 0.60 15.79 8.66
C ILE A 53 1.22 14.39 8.72
N ASN A 54 2.28 14.19 9.51
CA ASN A 54 2.90 12.87 9.66
C ASN A 54 1.94 11.83 10.23
N GLY A 55 1.05 12.21 11.14
CA GLY A 55 -0.01 11.32 11.65
C GLY A 55 -0.94 10.83 10.53
N GLY A 56 -1.40 11.73 9.67
CA GLY A 56 -2.24 11.37 8.51
C GLY A 56 -1.50 10.51 7.49
N LEU A 57 -0.25 10.86 7.17
CA LEU A 57 0.60 10.08 6.27
C LEU A 57 0.92 8.69 6.83
N ALA A 58 1.20 8.58 8.13
CA ALA A 58 1.42 7.31 8.81
C ALA A 58 0.16 6.45 8.78
N LEU A 59 -1.02 7.03 9.01
CA LEU A 59 -2.29 6.30 8.91
C LEU A 59 -2.54 5.77 7.50
N LEU A 60 -2.33 6.59 6.46
CA LEU A 60 -2.45 6.19 5.07
C LEU A 60 -1.48 5.04 4.73
N THR A 61 -0.25 5.13 5.22
CA THR A 61 0.80 4.11 5.07
C THR A 61 0.41 2.79 5.74
N LEU A 62 -0.04 2.83 7.00
CA LEU A 62 -0.49 1.65 7.74
C LEU A 62 -1.72 0.99 7.11
N ALA A 63 -2.68 1.79 6.65
CA ALA A 63 -3.86 1.29 5.95
C ALA A 63 -3.48 0.56 4.66
N THR A 64 -2.55 1.12 3.89
CA THR A 64 -2.07 0.52 2.63
C THR A 64 -1.25 -0.74 2.89
N LEU A 65 -0.37 -0.74 3.88
CA LEU A 65 0.36 -1.94 4.34
C LEU A 65 -0.60 -3.05 4.76
N GLY A 66 -1.59 -2.73 5.59
CA GLY A 66 -2.59 -3.68 6.05
C GLY A 66 -3.38 -4.28 4.89
N LEU A 67 -3.81 -3.45 3.93
CA LEU A 67 -4.51 -3.91 2.74
C LEU A 67 -3.65 -4.85 1.89
N LEU A 68 -2.40 -4.48 1.58
CA LEU A 68 -1.48 -5.29 0.78
C LEU A 68 -1.13 -6.60 1.49
N ALA A 69 -0.86 -6.56 2.80
CA ALA A 69 -0.60 -7.76 3.59
C ALA A 69 -1.81 -8.70 3.63
N TRP A 70 -3.03 -8.16 3.77
CA TRP A 70 -4.26 -8.93 3.72
C TRP A 70 -4.48 -9.59 2.34
N LEU A 71 -4.25 -8.85 1.26
CA LEU A 71 -4.33 -9.39 -0.11
C LEU A 71 -3.28 -10.48 -0.34
N ALA A 72 -2.04 -10.27 0.11
CA ALA A 72 -0.98 -11.27 0.06
C ALA A 72 -1.37 -12.54 0.82
N TRP A 73 -1.88 -12.40 2.04
CA TRP A 73 -2.34 -13.53 2.85
C TRP A 73 -3.47 -14.32 2.15
N ARG A 74 -4.44 -13.61 1.56
CA ARG A 74 -5.52 -14.25 0.77
C ARG A 74 -4.98 -14.99 -0.44
N GLY A 75 -4.03 -14.42 -1.17
CA GLY A 75 -3.35 -15.05 -2.30
C GLY A 75 -2.59 -16.30 -1.90
N MET A 76 -1.81 -16.24 -0.81
CA MET A 76 -1.09 -17.40 -0.27
C MET A 76 -2.05 -18.51 0.17
N LYS A 77 -3.12 -18.18 0.89
CA LYS A 77 -4.12 -19.14 1.34
C LYS A 77 -4.81 -19.84 0.16
N ALA A 78 -5.20 -19.08 -0.86
CA ALA A 78 -5.82 -19.64 -2.07
C ALA A 78 -4.83 -20.48 -2.90
N GLY A 79 -3.58 -20.04 -3.02
CA GLY A 79 -2.54 -20.76 -3.77
C GLY A 79 -2.17 -22.11 -3.15
N ARG A 80 -2.23 -22.24 -1.82
CA ARG A 80 -1.99 -23.52 -1.12
C ARG A 80 -3.05 -24.60 -1.43
N GLY A 81 -4.28 -24.20 -1.75
CA GLY A 81 -5.37 -25.12 -2.11
C GLY A 81 -5.65 -25.22 -3.62
N GLY A 82 -4.94 -24.45 -4.44
CA GLY A 82 -5.15 -24.39 -5.88
C GLY A 82 -4.31 -25.40 -6.67
N VAL A 83 -4.77 -25.72 -7.88
CA VAL A 83 -4.07 -26.59 -8.85
C VAL A 83 -3.83 -25.84 -10.17
N GLY A 84 -2.70 -26.13 -10.81
CA GLY A 84 -2.31 -25.56 -12.10
C GLY A 84 -2.20 -24.02 -12.12
N GLY A 85 -2.74 -23.39 -13.17
CA GLY A 85 -2.62 -21.95 -13.41
C GLY A 85 -3.21 -21.06 -12.31
N SER A 86 -4.27 -21.53 -11.63
CA SER A 86 -4.89 -20.78 -10.52
C SER A 86 -3.94 -20.59 -9.33
N ARG A 87 -3.10 -21.60 -9.04
CA ARG A 87 -2.08 -21.55 -7.99
C ARG A 87 -0.94 -20.61 -8.37
N PHE A 88 -0.51 -20.65 -9.63
CA PHE A 88 0.52 -19.73 -10.12
C PHE A 88 0.08 -18.27 -9.99
N ILE A 89 -1.12 -17.93 -10.49
CA ILE A 89 -1.64 -16.56 -10.41
C ILE A 89 -1.77 -16.10 -8.95
N ALA A 90 -2.31 -16.95 -8.07
CA ALA A 90 -2.52 -16.60 -6.66
C ALA A 90 -1.20 -16.40 -5.89
N LEU A 91 -0.18 -17.25 -6.12
CA LEU A 91 1.12 -17.13 -5.45
C LEU A 91 1.95 -15.98 -6.00
N THR A 92 2.00 -15.81 -7.33
CA THR A 92 2.71 -14.69 -7.95
C THR A 92 2.08 -13.36 -7.57
N GLY A 93 0.74 -13.27 -7.60
CA GLY A 93 0.01 -12.10 -7.11
C GLY A 93 0.29 -11.81 -5.63
N ALA A 94 0.36 -12.83 -4.77
CA ALA A 94 0.74 -12.65 -3.38
C ALA A 94 2.17 -12.12 -3.22
N GLY A 95 3.12 -12.61 -4.03
CA GLY A 95 4.50 -12.09 -4.06
C GLY A 95 4.56 -10.62 -4.48
N LEU A 96 3.79 -10.22 -5.49
CA LEU A 96 3.68 -8.83 -5.94
C LEU A 96 3.08 -7.92 -4.86
N HIS A 97 2.07 -8.39 -4.13
CA HIS A 97 1.52 -7.66 -2.99
C HIS A 97 2.54 -7.48 -1.86
N LEU A 98 3.34 -8.50 -1.55
CA LEU A 98 4.42 -8.41 -0.56
C LEU A 98 5.53 -7.46 -1.01
N PHE A 99 5.95 -7.52 -2.27
CA PHE A 99 6.94 -6.59 -2.83
C PHE A 99 6.45 -5.14 -2.73
N SER A 100 5.19 -4.92 -3.09
CA SER A 100 4.53 -3.62 -2.98
C SER A 100 4.47 -3.16 -1.51
N ALA A 101 4.14 -4.05 -0.57
CA ALA A 101 4.13 -3.74 0.85
C ALA A 101 5.52 -3.37 1.38
N ALA A 102 6.56 -4.08 0.93
CA ALA A 102 7.94 -3.73 1.26
C ALA A 102 8.31 -2.33 0.75
N GLY A 103 7.88 -1.98 -0.47
CA GLY A 103 8.02 -0.63 -1.02
C GLY A 103 7.31 0.43 -0.17
N VAL A 104 6.06 0.16 0.26
CA VAL A 104 5.32 1.06 1.17
C VAL A 104 6.04 1.22 2.50
N ALA A 105 6.52 0.14 3.10
CA ALA A 105 7.22 0.19 4.38
C ALA A 105 8.53 0.97 4.27
N PHE A 106 9.30 0.73 3.21
CA PHE A 106 10.57 1.40 2.97
C PHE A 106 10.40 2.91 2.77
N VAL A 107 9.45 3.32 1.94
CA VAL A 107 9.16 4.74 1.68
C VAL A 107 8.42 5.42 2.84
N GLY A 108 7.64 4.65 3.60
CA GLY A 108 6.87 5.15 4.74
C GLY A 108 7.68 5.31 6.03
N LEU A 109 8.75 4.54 6.21
CA LEU A 109 9.58 4.58 7.43
C LEU A 109 10.14 5.99 7.75
N PRO A 110 10.66 6.76 6.78
CA PRO A 110 11.17 8.11 7.04
C PRO A 110 10.12 9.08 7.60
N ILE A 111 8.82 8.86 7.34
CA ILE A 111 7.72 9.72 7.85
C ILE A 111 7.68 9.75 9.38
N VAL A 112 8.11 8.66 10.03
CA VAL A 112 8.12 8.55 11.49
C VAL A 112 9.34 9.26 12.10
N ALA A 113 10.42 9.42 11.34
CA ALA A 113 11.69 9.94 11.82
C ALA A 113 11.94 11.41 11.44
N LEU A 114 11.44 11.85 10.27
CA LEU A 114 11.74 13.16 9.69
C LEU A 114 10.57 14.13 9.85
N PRO A 115 10.85 15.44 10.00
CA PRO A 115 9.83 16.48 9.89
C PRO A 115 9.24 16.48 8.46
N PRO A 116 7.93 16.75 8.29
CA PRO A 116 7.24 16.62 7.01
C PRO A 116 7.64 17.67 5.96
N CYS A 117 7.97 18.88 6.42
CA CYS A 117 8.27 20.02 5.57
C CYS A 117 9.69 20.48 5.93
N LEU A 118 10.66 20.11 5.08
CA LEU A 118 12.03 20.60 5.14
C LEU A 118 12.15 21.93 4.38
#